data_AF-A0A6P2THX4-F1
#
_entry.id   AF-A0A6P2THX4-F1
#
_cell.length_a   1.000
_cell.length_b   1.000
_cell.length_c   1.000
_cell.angle_alpha   90.00
_cell.angle_beta   90.00
_cell.angle_gamma   90.00
#
_symmetry.space_group_name_H-M   'P 1'
#
loop_
_entity.id
_entity.type
_entity.pdbx_description
1 polymer ?
#
loop_
_entity_poly.entity_id
_entity_poly.type
_entity_poly.pdbx_seq_one_letter_code
_entity_poly.pdbx_strand_id
1 'polypeptide(L)' 'MPCSTCLTFPVPTSNYDEVAVNEPMQSELYRCRVCGQLIRTGALERCASYLSSADARQRFPGFDPSTS' A
#
# COMPACT_ATOMS: atom_id res chain seq x y z
N MET A 1 1.22 3.59 9.78
CA MET A 1 -0.22 3.85 9.51
C MET A 1 -1.02 2.60 9.87
N PRO A 2 -2.19 2.70 10.50
CA PRO A 2 -2.99 1.52 10.84
C PRO A 2 -3.68 0.95 9.60
N CYS A 3 -3.77 -0.38 9.50
CA CYS A 3 -4.61 -1.03 8.51
C CYS A 3 -6.08 -0.87 8.89
N SER A 4 -6.91 -0.34 7.99
CA SER A 4 -8.36 -0.24 8.19
C SER A 4 -9.07 -1.59 8.29
N THR A 5 -8.45 -2.67 7.82
CA THR A 5 -8.98 -4.03 7.95
C THR A 5 -8.53 -4.68 9.25
N CYS A 6 -7.24 -4.53 9.60
CA CYS A 6 -6.71 -5.20 10.79
C CYS A 6 -6.93 -4.44 12.09
N LEU A 7 -7.17 -3.11 12.06
CA LEU A 7 -7.59 -2.16 13.12
C LEU A 7 -6.99 -2.28 14.54
N THR A 8 -6.11 -3.23 14.81
CA THR A 8 -5.80 -3.72 16.15
C THR A 8 -4.32 -4.07 16.24
N PHE A 9 -3.43 -3.15 15.86
CA PHE A 9 -2.04 -3.25 16.26
C PHE A 9 -1.70 -2.14 17.26
N PRO A 10 -1.14 -2.48 18.43
CA PRO A 10 -0.77 -1.49 19.45
C PRO A 10 0.40 -0.58 19.02
N VAL A 11 1.00 -0.80 17.84
CA VAL A 11 2.09 0.03 17.31
C VAL A 11 2.02 0.15 15.77
N PRO A 12 2.17 1.34 15.14
CA PRO A 12 1.79 1.55 13.73
C PRO A 12 2.88 1.30 12.67
N THR A 13 4.01 0.65 12.98
CA THR A 13 5.25 0.89 12.21
C THR A 13 5.79 -0.21 11.29
N SER A 14 5.37 -1.49 11.31
CA SER A 14 6.14 -2.52 10.54
C SER A 14 5.37 -3.68 9.88
N ASN A 15 4.05 -3.55 9.69
CA ASN A 15 3.25 -4.63 9.07
C ASN A 15 2.96 -4.42 7.58
N TYR A 16 3.75 -3.60 6.91
CA TYR A 16 3.62 -3.34 5.49
C TYR A 16 4.92 -3.64 4.76
N ASP A 17 4.81 -4.36 3.64
CA ASP A 17 5.89 -4.46 2.66
C ASP A 17 5.67 -3.41 1.58
N GLU A 18 6.72 -2.66 1.24
CA GLU A 18 6.73 -1.94 -0.02
C GLU A 18 6.75 -2.97 -1.15
N VAL A 19 5.79 -2.87 -2.06
CA VAL A 19 5.61 -3.83 -3.15
C VAL A 19 5.76 -3.19 -4.53
N ALA A 20 5.65 -1.87 -4.63
CA ALA A 20 5.93 -1.13 -5.86
C ALA A 20 6.12 0.36 -5.59
N VAL A 21 6.81 1.02 -6.51
CA VAL A 21 6.97 2.48 -6.54
C VAL A 21 6.47 2.99 -7.89
N ASN A 22 5.79 4.13 -7.87
CA ASN A 22 5.47 4.92 -9.05
C ASN A 22 6.22 6.25 -8.94
N GLU A 23 7.39 6.29 -9.57
CA GLU A 23 8.27 7.47 -9.59
C GLU A 23 7.59 8.69 -10.24
N PRO A 24 6.89 8.58 -11.40
CA PRO A 24 6.19 9.72 -11.99
C PRO A 24 5.20 10.41 -11.05
N MET A 25 4.47 9.64 -10.24
CA MET A 25 3.52 10.18 -9.25
C MET A 25 4.15 10.42 -7.88
N GLN A 26 5.45 10.14 -7.71
CA GLN A 26 6.17 10.17 -6.44
C GLN A 26 5.40 9.48 -5.31
N SER A 27 4.97 8.25 -5.60
CA SER A 27 4.15 7.47 -4.68
C SER A 27 4.66 6.06 -4.54
N GLU A 28 4.46 5.50 -3.36
CA GLU A 28 4.86 4.16 -2.97
C GLU A 28 3.60 3.35 -2.65
N LEU A 29 3.66 2.07 -2.97
CA LEU A 29 2.60 1.10 -2.70
C LEU A 29 3.07 0.13 -1.63
N TYR A 30 2.28 0.04 -0.58
CA TYR A 30 2.51 -0.81 0.57
C TYR A 30 1.41 -1.86 0.68
N ARG A 31 1.78 -3.09 1.00
CA ARG A 31 0.88 -4.21 1.23
C ARG A 31 0.92 -4.65 2.68
N CYS A 32 -0.24 -4.75 3.32
CA CYS A 32 -0.32 -5.30 4.67
C CYS A 32 0.08 -6.78 4.67
N ARG A 33 1.05 -7.16 5.50
CA ARG A 33 1.52 -8.54 5.68
C ARG A 33 0.45 -9.50 6.21
N VAL A 34 -0.57 -8.97 6.88
CA VAL A 34 -1.57 -9.77 7.61
C VAL A 34 -2.82 -10.04 6.77
N CYS A 35 -3.41 -8.99 6.19
CA CYS A 35 -4.65 -9.12 5.40
C CYS A 35 -4.47 -8.86 3.91
N GLY A 36 -3.27 -8.47 3.46
CA GLY A 36 -3.01 -8.12 2.06
C GLY A 36 -3.54 -6.75 1.62
N GLN A 37 -4.16 -5.96 2.50
CA GLN A 37 -4.69 -4.63 2.15
C GLN A 37 -3.59 -3.72 1.57
N LEU A 38 -3.87 -3.14 0.41
CA LEU A 38 -2.97 -2.23 -0.27
C LEU A 38 -3.23 -0.79 0.14
N ILE A 39 -2.15 -0.05 0.34
CA ILE A 39 -2.14 1.37 0.68
C ILE A 39 -1.12 2.09 -0.19
N ARG A 40 -1.55 3.19 -0.79
CA ARG A 40 -0.67 4.15 -1.44
C ARG A 40 -0.31 5.27 -0.47
N THR A 41 0.96 5.66 -0.45
CA THR A 41 1.42 6.92 0.12
C THR A 41 2.11 7.75 -0.95
N GLY A 42 1.82 9.05 -1.01
CA GLY A 42 2.50 9.98 -1.92
C GLY A 42 3.40 10.93 -1.13
N ALA A 43 4.52 11.33 -1.71
CA ALA A 43 5.45 12.28 -1.07
C ALA A 43 4.79 13.63 -0.71
N LEU A 44 3.79 14.05 -1.50
CA LEU A 44 3.03 15.29 -1.29
C LEU A 44 1.70 15.07 -0.54
N GLU A 45 1.21 13.83 -0.49
CA GLU A 45 -0.06 13.51 0.15
C GLU A 45 0.16 13.27 1.64
N ARG A 46 -0.37 14.16 2.50
CA ARG A 46 -0.32 14.00 3.96
C ARG A 46 -1.11 12.79 4.48
N CYS A 47 -1.78 12.05 3.60
CA CYS A 47 -2.66 10.93 3.93
C CYS A 47 -2.38 9.73 3.02
N ALA A 48 -2.49 8.53 3.61
CA ALA A 48 -2.54 7.28 2.85
C ALA A 48 -3.92 7.07 2.20
N SER A 49 -3.92 6.50 1.00
CA SER A 49 -5.14 6.07 0.32
C SER A 49 -5.16 4.55 0.17
N TYR A 50 -6.28 3.92 0.50
CA TYR A 50 -6.47 2.49 0.29
C TYR A 50 -6.75 2.22 -1.18
N LEU A 51 -6.15 1.16 -1.73
CA LEU A 51 -6.35 0.74 -3.11
C LEU A 51 -6.85 -0.69 -3.19
N SER A 52 -7.65 -0.97 -4.22
CA SER A 52 -7.91 -2.34 -4.66
C SER A 52 -6.72 -2.87 -5.45
N SER A 53 -6.59 -4.19 -5.60
CA SER A 53 -5.54 -4.80 -6.42
C SER A 53 -5.62 -4.37 -7.89
N ALA A 54 -6.83 -4.12 -8.41
CA ALA A 54 -7.04 -3.63 -9.77
C ALA A 54 -6.53 -2.19 -9.93
N ASP A 55 -6.87 -1.30 -9.00
CA ASP A 55 -6.41 0.09 -9.01
C ASP A 55 -4.89 0.17 -8.82
N ALA A 56 -4.35 -0.66 -7.94
CA ALA A 56 -2.92 -0.75 -7.70
C ALA A 56 -2.18 -1.16 -8.97
N ARG A 57 -2.66 -2.19 -9.69
CA ARG A 57 -2.06 -2.63 -10.97
C ARG A 57 -2.10 -1.55 -12.05
N GLN A 58 -3.17 -0.75 -12.10
CA GLN A 58 -3.27 0.35 -13.06
C GLN A 58 -2.30 1.50 -12.72
N ARG A 59 -2.07 1.76 -11.44
CA ARG A 59 -1.25 2.89 -10.97
C ARG A 59 0.20 2.53 -10.74
N PHE A 60 0.53 1.26 -10.53
CA PHE A 60 1.88 0.79 -10.24
C PHE A 60 2.27 -0.28 -11.26
N PRO A 61 3.00 0.09 -12.33
CA PRO A 61 3.30 -0.82 -13.43
C PRO A 61 4.17 -2.02 -13.03
N GLY A 62 4.87 -1.96 -11.89
CA GLY A 62 5.64 -3.07 -11.32
C GLY A 62 4.86 -3.94 -10.30
N PHE A 63 3.61 -3.62 -10.01
CA PHE A 63 2.80 -4.37 -9.05
C PHE A 63 2.05 -5.51 -9.73
N ASP A 64 2.39 -6.76 -9.38
CA ASP A 64 1.63 -7.95 -9.76
C ASP A 64 0.88 -8.54 -8.55
N PRO A 65 -0.47 -8.55 -8.57
CA PRO A 65 -1.27 -9.07 -7.46
C PRO A 65 -1.30 -10.60 -7.36
N SER A 66 -0.84 -11.31 -8.39
CA SER A 66 -0.85 -12.78 -8.49
C SER A 66 0.32 -13.43 -7.76
N THR A 67 1.32 -12.65 -7.34
CA THR A 67 2.50 -13.10 -6.58
C THR A 67 2.24 -13.27 -5.06
N SER A 68 0.98 -13.47 -4.64
CA SER A 68 0.63 -13.65 -3.21
C SER A 68 0.39 -15.11 -2.82
#